data_AF-A0A9E1RJR3-F1
#
_entry.id   AF-A0A9E1RJR3-F1
#
_cell.length_a   1.000
_cell.length_b   1.000
_cell.length_c   1.000
_cell.angle_alpha   90.00
_cell.angle_beta   90.00
_cell.angle_gamma   90.00
#
_symmetry.space_group_name_H-M   'P 1'
#
loop_
_entity.id
_entity.type
_entity.pdbx_description
1 polymer ?
#
loop_
_entity_poly.entity_id
_entity_poly.type
_entity_poly.pdbx_seq_one_letter_code
_entity_poly.pdbx_strand_id
1 'polypeptide(L)'
;MESQSVQFGEAARSLASRARSLELLTPVFKSPPRIVGVSRTIRRRSDGQAVIAVAFRSRPWNAVLADMIDGILHINELSGAAASRARDDLWETLSDPIEAAA
;
A
#
# COMPACT_ATOMS: atom_id res chain seq x y z
N MET A 1 -2.16 7.11 21.93
CA MET A 1 -1.77 7.49 20.57
C MET A 1 -0.80 6.44 20.07
N GLU A 2 -1.27 5.60 19.14
CA GLU A 2 -0.42 4.58 18.53
C GLU A 2 0.71 5.23 17.71
N SER A 3 1.87 4.58 17.65
CA SER A 3 2.99 5.09 16.86
C SER A 3 2.68 4.96 15.37
N GLN A 4 2.98 5.97 14.55
CA GLN A 4 2.83 5.92 13.08
C GLN A 4 3.54 4.71 12.46
N SER A 5 4.61 4.21 13.09
CA SER A 5 5.29 2.99 12.64
C SER A 5 4.43 1.73 12.82
N VAL A 6 3.61 1.67 13.87
CA VAL A 6 2.70 0.54 14.11
C VAL A 6 1.53 0.61 13.13
N GLN A 7 0.91 1.78 12.96
CA GLN A 7 -0.12 2.03 11.95
C GLN A 7 0.34 1.64 10.54
N PHE A 8 1.59 1.98 10.17
CA PHE A 8 2.19 1.55 8.91
C PHE A 8 2.33 0.04 8.80
N GLY A 9 2.78 -0.62 9.87
CA GLY A 9 2.89 -2.08 9.91
C GLY A 9 1.54 -2.78 9.78
N GLU A 10 0.49 -2.24 10.38
CA GLU A 10 -0.88 -2.77 10.28
C GLU A 10 -1.46 -2.58 8.90
N ALA A 11 -1.43 -1.36 8.35
CA ALA A 11 -1.87 -1.08 6.99
C ALA A 11 -1.13 -1.96 5.96
N ALA A 12 0.18 -2.15 6.14
CA ALA A 12 0.98 -3.02 5.28
C ALA A 12 0.50 -4.48 5.29
N ARG A 13 0.15 -5.01 6.48
CA ARG A 13 -0.36 -6.38 6.61
C ARG A 13 -1.76 -6.51 6.01
N SER A 14 -2.66 -5.57 6.29
CA SER A 14 -4.03 -5.59 5.78
C SER A 14 -4.05 -5.51 4.25
N LEU A 15 -3.29 -4.57 3.67
CA LEU A 15 -3.16 -4.46 2.21
C LEU A 15 -2.51 -5.69 1.57
N ALA A 16 -1.48 -6.25 2.19
CA ALA A 16 -0.86 -7.47 1.68
C ALA A 16 -1.81 -8.68 1.71
N SER A 17 -2.63 -8.79 2.76
CA SER A 17 -3.67 -9.81 2.87
C SER A 17 -4.74 -9.64 1.80
N ARG A 18 -5.24 -8.41 1.62
CA ARG A 18 -6.24 -8.11 0.60
C ARG A 18 -5.72 -8.36 -0.81
N ALA A 19 -4.52 -7.87 -1.14
CA ALA A 19 -3.89 -8.13 -2.43
C ALA A 19 -3.79 -9.64 -2.72
N ARG A 20 -3.41 -10.45 -1.74
CA ARG A 20 -3.40 -11.91 -1.88
C ARG A 20 -4.79 -12.50 -2.16
N SER A 21 -5.82 -12.02 -1.47
CA SER A 21 -7.22 -12.47 -1.70
C SER A 21 -7.75 -12.13 -3.09
N LEU A 22 -7.19 -11.09 -3.71
CA LEU A 22 -7.47 -10.66 -5.08
C LEU A 22 -6.55 -11.34 -6.11
N GLU A 23 -5.76 -12.34 -5.69
CA GLU A 23 -4.78 -13.05 -6.53
C GLU A 23 -3.69 -12.15 -7.13
N LEU A 24 -3.41 -11.01 -6.49
CA LEU A 24 -2.37 -10.07 -6.91
C LEU A 24 -1.00 -10.42 -6.32
N LEU A 25 0.06 -10.03 -7.03
CA LEU A 25 1.42 -10.01 -6.49
C LEU A 25 1.46 -9.15 -5.23
N THR A 26 1.87 -9.79 -4.14
CA THR A 26 1.94 -9.15 -2.81
C THR A 26 3.31 -8.51 -2.60
N PRO A 27 3.40 -7.21 -2.31
CA PRO A 27 4.68 -6.55 -2.06
C PRO A 27 5.22 -6.85 -0.66
N VAL A 28 6.53 -6.60 -0.49
CA VAL A 28 7.13 -6.33 0.81
C VAL A 28 7.17 -4.83 1.03
N PHE A 29 6.43 -4.34 2.03
CA PHE A 29 6.47 -2.93 2.41
C PHE A 29 7.69 -2.61 3.29
N LYS A 30 8.32 -1.45 3.05
CA LYS A 30 9.42 -0.91 3.86
C LYS A 30 9.27 0.59 4.09
N SER A 31 10.00 1.12 5.06
CA SER A 31 10.12 2.56 5.31
C SER A 31 11.44 2.86 6.03
N PRO A 32 12.08 4.03 5.79
CA PRO A 32 11.81 4.94 4.67
C PRO A 32 12.42 4.41 3.35
N PRO A 33 12.12 5.03 2.20
CA PRO A 33 12.90 4.86 0.98
C PRO A 33 14.37 5.19 1.22
N ARG A 34 15.27 4.51 0.49
CA ARG A 34 16.72 4.78 0.57
C ARG A 34 17.15 6.01 -0.23
N ILE A 35 16.26 6.56 -1.05
CA ILE A 35 16.51 7.76 -1.85
C ILE A 35 15.93 8.96 -1.09
N VAL A 36 16.79 9.91 -0.74
CA VAL A 36 16.42 11.12 0.01
C VAL A 36 15.46 11.98 -0.82
N GLY A 37 14.43 12.54 -0.16
CA GLY A 37 13.45 13.42 -0.80
C GLY A 37 12.37 12.71 -1.62
N VAL A 38 12.38 11.37 -1.69
CA VAL A 38 11.39 10.60 -2.45
C VAL A 38 10.35 10.00 -1.52
N SER A 39 9.07 10.21 -1.85
CA SER A 39 7.93 9.71 -1.06
C SER A 39 7.75 8.19 -1.16
N ARG A 40 8.04 7.61 -2.32
CA ARG A 40 7.89 6.17 -2.58
C ARG A 40 8.89 5.66 -3.61
N THR A 41 9.42 4.46 -3.38
CA THR A 41 10.26 3.74 -4.35
C THR A 41 9.75 2.32 -4.54
N ILE A 42 9.82 1.81 -5.76
CA ILE A 42 9.55 0.41 -6.09
C ILE A 42 10.84 -0.25 -6.55
N ARG A 43 11.13 -1.45 -6.04
CA ARG A 43 12.21 -2.30 -6.53
C ARG A 43 11.66 -3.69 -6.85
N ARG A 44 11.72 -4.08 -8.12
CA ARG A 44 11.49 -5.47 -8.55
C ARG A 44 12.75 -6.30 -8.26
N ARG A 45 12.58 -7.52 -7.79
CA ARG A 45 13.65 -8.50 -7.56
C ARG A 45 13.58 -9.60 -8.62
N SER A 46 14.69 -10.29 -8.83
CA SER A 46 14.81 -11.37 -9.80
C SER A 46 13.98 -12.61 -9.45
N ASP A 47 13.55 -12.74 -8.19
CA ASP A 47 12.68 -13.81 -7.68
C ASP A 47 11.18 -13.52 -7.89
N GLY A 48 10.83 -12.45 -8.61
CA GLY A 48 9.44 -12.02 -8.84
C GLY A 48 8.84 -11.21 -7.69
N GLN A 49 9.55 -11.03 -6.57
CA GLN A 49 9.08 -10.21 -5.46
C GLN A 49 9.27 -8.72 -5.76
N ALA A 50 8.34 -7.89 -5.28
CA ALA A 50 8.48 -6.44 -5.31
C ALA A 50 8.62 -5.87 -3.90
N VAL A 51 9.53 -4.91 -3.73
CA VAL A 51 9.66 -4.11 -2.51
C VAL A 51 9.11 -2.72 -2.78
N ILE A 52 8.16 -2.28 -1.97
CA ILE A 52 7.61 -0.92 -2.01
C ILE A 52 8.06 -0.23 -0.72
N ALA A 53 8.94 0.76 -0.84
CA ALA A 53 9.31 1.59 0.30
C ALA A 53 8.52 2.90 0.27
N VAL A 54 7.91 3.30 1.37
CA VAL A 54 7.08 4.51 1.48
C VAL A 54 7.52 5.34 2.69
N ALA A 55 7.71 6.63 2.49
CA ALA A 55 7.91 7.56 3.59
C ALA A 55 6.56 7.85 4.25
N PHE A 56 6.48 7.71 5.57
CA PHE A 56 5.25 8.02 6.33
C PHE A 56 5.39 9.19 7.31
N ARG A 57 6.62 9.58 7.67
CA ARG A 57 6.85 10.69 8.61
C ARG A 57 6.56 12.02 7.92
N SER A 58 5.95 12.94 8.67
CA SER A 58 5.63 14.29 8.20
C SER A 58 4.75 14.30 6.94
N ARG A 59 3.94 13.26 6.75
CA ARG A 59 3.01 13.14 5.62
C ARG A 59 1.59 12.92 6.12
N PRO A 60 0.58 13.45 5.41
CA PRO A 60 -0.81 13.09 5.63
C PRO A 60 -0.98 11.57 5.52
N TRP A 61 -1.70 10.98 6.47
CA TRP A 61 -1.82 9.52 6.57
C TRP A 61 -2.46 8.91 5.32
N ASN A 62 -3.53 9.52 4.81
CA ASN A 62 -4.17 9.11 3.55
C ASN A 62 -3.22 9.14 2.33
N ALA A 63 -2.26 10.07 2.28
CA ALA A 63 -1.26 10.10 1.22
C ALA A 63 -0.26 8.93 1.32
N VAL A 64 0.03 8.46 2.53
CA VAL A 64 0.84 7.25 2.76
C VAL A 64 0.09 6.01 2.26
N LEU A 65 -1.18 5.87 2.64
CA LEU A 65 -2.04 4.77 2.22
C LEU A 65 -2.21 4.74 0.69
N ALA A 66 -2.46 5.90 0.08
CA ALA A 66 -2.55 6.04 -1.38
C ALA A 66 -1.26 5.56 -2.07
N ASP A 67 -0.09 5.94 -1.56
CA ASP A 67 1.20 5.49 -2.07
C ASP A 67 1.39 3.96 -1.95
N MET A 68 0.92 3.36 -0.85
CA MET A 68 0.97 1.92 -0.66
C MET A 68 0.07 1.19 -1.68
N ILE A 69 -1.15 1.69 -1.88
CA ILE A 69 -2.14 1.13 -2.82
C ILE A 69 -1.66 1.30 -4.26
N ASP A 70 -1.30 2.50 -4.69
CA ASP A 70 -0.79 2.75 -6.05
C ASP A 70 0.48 1.96 -6.32
N GLY A 71 1.29 1.70 -5.28
CA GLY A 71 2.41 0.78 -5.37
C GLY A 71 2.00 -0.65 -5.74
N ILE A 72 0.95 -1.19 -5.12
CA ILE A 72 0.38 -2.52 -5.44
C ILE A 72 -0.14 -2.55 -6.88
N LEU A 73 -0.89 -1.52 -7.29
CA LEU A 73 -1.42 -1.43 -8.65
C LEU A 73 -0.28 -1.43 -9.68
N HIS A 74 0.79 -0.66 -9.42
CA HIS A 74 1.93 -0.54 -10.33
C HIS A 74 2.72 -1.83 -10.49
N ILE A 75 2.96 -2.59 -9.40
CA ILE A 75 3.71 -3.85 -9.49
C ILE A 75 2.92 -4.97 -10.18
N ASN A 76 1.59 -4.86 -10.17
CA ASN A 76 0.66 -5.77 -10.85
C ASN A 76 0.25 -5.27 -12.24
N GLU A 77 0.84 -4.16 -12.71
CA GLU A 77 0.62 -3.61 -14.06
C GLU A 77 -0.86 -3.32 -14.36
N LEU A 78 -1.64 -3.03 -13.31
CA LEU A 78 -3.06 -2.74 -13.45
C LEU A 78 -3.27 -1.36 -14.05
N SER A 79 -4.25 -1.24 -14.96
CA SER A 79 -4.62 0.02 -15.59
C SER A 79 -6.13 0.10 -15.83
N GLY A 80 -6.62 1.31 -16.17
CA GLY A 80 -8.02 1.56 -16.49
C GLY A 80 -8.99 1.05 -15.43
N ALA A 81 -10.04 0.37 -15.88
CA ALA A 81 -11.10 -0.13 -15.02
C ALA A 81 -10.62 -1.21 -14.02
N ALA A 82 -9.61 -2.01 -14.38
CA ALA A 82 -9.04 -3.00 -13.46
C ALA A 82 -8.29 -2.33 -12.31
N ALA A 83 -7.51 -1.29 -12.60
CA ALA A 83 -6.86 -0.48 -11.56
C ALA A 83 -7.87 0.23 -10.66
N SER A 84 -8.98 0.73 -11.21
CA SER A 84 -10.04 1.37 -10.41
C SER A 84 -10.64 0.39 -9.40
N ARG A 85 -11.11 -0.78 -9.86
CA ARG A 85 -11.74 -1.78 -8.97
C ARG A 85 -10.78 -2.26 -7.88
N ALA A 86 -9.55 -2.61 -8.26
CA ALA A 86 -8.55 -3.05 -7.29
C ALA A 86 -8.19 -1.94 -6.28
N ARG A 87 -8.18 -0.67 -6.71
CA ARG A 87 -7.98 0.47 -5.80
C ARG A 87 -9.11 0.55 -4.78
N ASP A 88 -10.35 0.44 -5.22
CA ASP A 88 -11.53 0.51 -4.35
C ASP A 88 -11.53 -0.66 -3.35
N ASP A 89 -11.27 -1.88 -3.82
CA ASP A 89 -11.16 -3.09 -2.98
C ASP A 89 -10.06 -3.00 -1.90
N LEU A 90 -8.94 -2.34 -2.22
CA LEU A 90 -7.82 -2.14 -1.29
C LEU A 90 -8.12 -1.03 -0.27
N TRP A 91 -8.83 0.03 -0.67
CA TRP A 91 -9.27 1.08 0.24
C TRP A 91 -10.30 0.58 1.24
N GLU A 92 -11.26 -0.24 0.81
CA GLU A 92 -12.28 -0.82 1.69
C GLU A 92 -11.68 -1.59 2.87
N THR A 93 -10.51 -2.20 2.67
CA THR A 93 -9.78 -2.92 3.73
C THR A 93 -9.22 -2.00 4.83
N LEU A 94 -9.10 -0.70 4.53
CA LEU A 94 -8.54 0.32 5.42
C LEU A 94 -9.61 1.25 6.02
N SER A 95 -10.84 1.19 5.52
CA SER A 95 -11.98 1.88 6.11
C SER A 95 -12.30 1.27 7.47
N ASP A 96 -12.50 2.11 8.49
CA ASP A 96 -12.99 1.65 9.78
C ASP A 96 -14.40 1.05 9.62
N PRO A 97 -14.75 -0.04 10.33
CA PRO A 97 -16.10 -0.60 10.32
C PRO A 97 -17.21 0.42 10.68
N ILE A 98 -16.83 1.54 11.31
CA ILE A 98 -17.74 2.60 11.74
C ILE A 98 -18.18 3.50 10.56
N GLU A 99 -17.37 3.64 9.50
CA GLU A 99 -17.75 4.43 8.30
C GLU A 99 -18.57 3.62 7.28
N ALA A 100 -18.51 2.28 7.31
CA ALA A 100 -19.25 1.41 6.39
C ALA A 100 -20.76 1.29 6.70
N ALA A 101 -21.23 1.87 7.81
CA ALA A 101 -22.61 1.78 8.29
C ALA A 101 -23.37 3.12 8.33
N ALA A 102 -22.82 4.19 7.73
CA ALA A 102 -23.43 5.51 7.60
C ALA A 102 -23.93 5.77 6.17
#